data_AF-A0A381I5V4-F1
#
_entry.id   AF-A0A381I5V4-F1
#
_cell.length_a   1.000
_cell.length_b   1.000
_cell.length_c   1.000
_cell.angle_alpha   90.00
_cell.angle_beta   90.00
_cell.angle_gamma   90.00
#
_symmetry.space_group_name_H-M   'P 1'
#
loop_
_entity.id
_entity.type
_entity.pdbx_description
1 polymer ?
#
loop_
_entity_poly.entity_id
_entity_poly.type
_entity_poly.pdbx_seq_one_letter_code
_entity_poly.pdbx_strand_id
1 'polypeptide(L)'
;MEKLSDKRRVKAVSMETFVFIVLLAVGFGYVGSIMGAGMMFKVIMSTAHALLLDTVFLIMAMAVLAGALSALLSEFGVISLVNKIFKGLMRPIWGLPGASIAGVVATYLSDNPAIIPFAKDKTFTQYFKKYQVPALCNLGTAFGMGLIVTTFMIAQGKEYVLPAIIGNVAAIIGSIISVRIMLTFTKKYYNYDPKNDTEKQINDKGAKLEEFREIRDGNVFQRTLDAILEGGKLGVEMGMAIIPGVLVVCTLVMLLTFGPSYRPCYRSSCFTQELHMKV
;
A
#
# COMPACT_ATOMS: atom_id res chain seq x y z
N MET A 1 -29.74 19.94 -4.26
CA MET A 1 -29.21 20.53 -3.01
C MET A 1 -28.23 19.56 -2.38
N GLU A 2 -27.05 20.05 -2.01
CA GLU A 2 -25.99 19.24 -1.39
C GLU A 2 -26.23 19.11 0.12
N LYS A 3 -26.04 17.92 0.69
CA LYS A 3 -26.11 17.73 2.15
C LYS A 3 -24.80 18.20 2.79
N LEU A 4 -24.75 19.50 3.13
CA LEU A 4 -23.70 20.08 3.96
C LEU A 4 -23.50 19.23 5.23
N SER A 5 -22.26 18.78 5.43
CA SER A 5 -21.88 17.92 6.54
C SER A 5 -22.09 18.64 7.88
N ASP A 6 -22.88 18.02 8.76
CA ASP A 6 -23.12 18.51 10.12
C ASP A 6 -21.88 18.31 11.01
N LYS A 7 -20.92 19.23 10.85
CA LYS A 7 -19.63 19.21 11.55
C LYS A 7 -19.81 19.66 13.00
N ARG A 8 -19.92 18.68 13.92
CA ARG A 8 -19.88 18.86 15.38
C ARG A 8 -18.79 19.87 15.78
N ARG A 9 -19.20 21.06 16.24
CA ARG A 9 -18.30 22.11 16.72
C ARG A 9 -18.05 21.92 18.22
N VAL A 10 -16.78 21.90 18.62
CA VAL A 10 -16.35 21.92 20.03
C VAL A 10 -15.84 23.32 20.40
N LYS A 11 -15.68 23.61 21.70
CA LYS A 11 -15.06 24.86 22.15
C LYS A 11 -13.59 24.91 21.70
N ALA A 12 -13.11 26.09 21.32
CA ALA A 12 -11.75 26.29 20.78
C ALA A 12 -10.63 25.93 21.77
N VAL A 13 -10.92 25.95 23.08
CA VAL A 13 -10.10 25.38 24.14
C VAL A 13 -11.00 24.45 24.95
N SER A 14 -10.56 23.22 25.18
CA SER A 14 -11.20 22.21 26.03
C SER A 14 -10.20 21.60 27.00
N MET A 15 -10.67 20.77 27.95
CA MET A 15 -9.75 19.99 28.78
C MET A 15 -8.87 19.03 27.96
N GLU A 16 -9.35 18.57 26.80
CA GLU A 16 -8.59 17.72 25.88
C GLU A 16 -7.37 18.47 25.34
N THR A 17 -7.48 19.80 25.11
CA THR A 17 -6.37 20.67 24.72
C THR A 17 -5.25 20.66 25.77
N PHE A 18 -5.60 20.82 27.04
CA PHE A 18 -4.62 20.81 28.15
C PHE A 18 -4.01 19.41 28.35
N VAL A 19 -4.82 18.35 28.32
CA VAL A 19 -4.33 16.96 28.43
C VAL A 19 -3.37 16.62 27.29
N PHE A 20 -3.68 17.04 26.06
CA PHE A 20 -2.80 16.82 24.91
C PHE A 20 -1.47 17.59 25.04
N ILE A 21 -1.49 18.85 25.48
CA ILE A 21 -0.28 19.64 25.72
C ILE A 21 0.60 19.00 26.80
N VAL A 22 0.01 18.54 27.91
CA VAL A 22 0.76 17.84 28.98
C VAL A 22 1.36 16.53 28.45
N LEU A 23 0.60 15.71 27.72
CA LEU A 23 1.09 14.44 27.19
C LEU A 23 2.22 14.65 26.18
N LEU A 24 2.11 15.64 25.30
CA LEU A 24 3.16 16.01 24.34
C LEU A 24 4.41 16.55 25.07
N ALA A 25 4.24 17.43 26.07
CA ALA A 25 5.34 17.96 26.87
C ALA A 25 6.06 16.87 27.68
N VAL A 26 5.34 15.88 28.23
CA VAL A 26 5.94 14.72 28.90
C VAL A 26 6.67 13.83 27.89
N GLY A 27 6.10 13.55 26.72
CA GLY A 27 6.73 12.73 25.70
C GLY A 27 8.04 13.34 25.15
N PHE A 28 7.98 14.57 24.66
CA PHE A 28 9.17 15.28 24.17
C PHE A 28 10.13 15.66 25.30
N GLY A 29 9.65 15.90 26.52
CA GLY A 29 10.49 16.15 27.70
C GLY A 29 11.27 14.92 28.15
N TYR A 30 10.65 13.74 28.13
CA TYR A 30 11.31 12.47 28.45
C TYR A 30 12.35 12.08 27.39
N VAL A 31 12.01 12.18 26.10
CA VAL A 31 12.99 11.94 25.03
C VAL A 31 14.12 12.98 25.11
N GLY A 32 13.77 14.25 25.28
CA GLY A 32 14.71 15.37 25.38
C GLY A 32 15.61 15.35 26.61
N SER A 33 15.22 14.72 27.72
CA SER A 33 16.07 14.57 28.91
C SER A 33 17.11 13.45 28.76
N ILE A 34 16.83 12.44 27.92
CA ILE A 34 17.76 11.33 27.64
C ILE A 34 18.83 11.72 26.60
N MET A 35 18.45 12.44 25.53
CA MET A 35 19.37 12.77 24.44
C MET A 35 19.79 14.25 24.34
N GLY A 36 19.12 15.14 25.07
CA GLY A 36 19.27 16.60 24.92
C GLY A 36 18.50 17.13 23.71
N ALA A 37 17.76 18.23 23.90
CA ALA A 37 16.86 18.79 22.90
C ALA A 37 17.56 19.11 21.55
N GLY A 38 18.79 19.62 21.57
CA GLY A 38 19.56 19.93 20.35
C GLY A 38 19.90 18.69 19.52
N MET A 39 20.17 17.54 20.16
CA MET A 39 20.40 16.28 19.44
C MET A 39 19.08 15.69 18.94
N MET A 40 18.01 15.77 19.74
CA MET A 40 16.66 15.35 19.35
C MET A 40 16.19 16.03 18.06
N PHE A 41 16.30 17.37 17.95
CA PHE A 41 15.96 18.08 16.72
C PHE A 41 16.86 17.69 15.54
N LYS A 42 18.16 17.48 15.76
CA LYS A 42 19.09 17.02 14.72
C LYS A 42 18.71 15.62 14.19
N VAL A 43 18.40 14.68 15.09
CA VAL A 43 17.91 13.34 14.71
C VAL A 43 16.64 13.48 13.88
N ILE A 44 15.57 14.09 14.43
CA ILE A 44 14.27 14.29 13.75
C ILE A 44 14.45 14.84 12.32
N MET A 45 15.19 15.94 12.16
CA MET A 45 15.39 16.58 10.86
C MET A 45 16.17 15.69 9.88
N SER A 46 17.22 15.00 10.34
CA SER A 46 18.04 14.14 9.49
C SER A 46 17.35 12.83 9.10
N THR A 47 16.62 12.21 10.03
CA THR A 47 15.78 11.03 9.78
C THR A 47 14.65 11.35 8.81
N ALA A 48 13.95 12.47 8.98
CA ALA A 48 12.88 12.88 8.07
C ALA A 48 13.42 13.20 6.66
N HIS A 49 14.60 13.82 6.55
CA HIS A 49 15.25 14.07 5.26
C HIS A 49 15.65 12.76 4.54
N ALA A 50 16.26 11.81 5.26
CA ALA A 50 16.61 10.50 4.70
C ALA A 50 15.37 9.71 4.28
N LEU A 51 14.31 9.68 5.11
CA LEU A 51 13.02 9.08 4.74
C LEU A 51 12.45 9.69 3.46
N LEU A 52 12.47 11.02 3.31
CA LEU A 52 11.91 11.67 2.13
C LEU A 52 12.64 11.26 0.84
N LEU A 53 13.97 11.36 0.84
CA LEU A 53 14.79 11.10 -0.36
C LEU A 53 14.92 9.61 -0.66
N ASP A 54 15.34 8.80 0.31
CA ASP A 54 15.72 7.41 0.09
C ASP A 54 14.52 6.45 0.13
N THR A 55 13.46 6.80 0.90
CA THR A 55 12.28 5.92 1.08
C THR A 55 11.07 6.41 0.29
N VAL A 56 10.64 7.66 0.45
CA VAL A 56 9.37 8.11 -0.14
C VAL A 56 9.50 8.37 -1.64
N PHE A 57 10.61 8.91 -2.15
CA PHE A 57 10.82 8.98 -3.61
C PHE A 57 11.03 7.60 -4.25
N LEU A 58 11.62 6.63 -3.55
CA LEU A 58 11.69 5.24 -4.02
C LEU A 58 10.28 4.62 -4.14
N ILE A 59 9.47 4.76 -3.08
CA ILE A 59 8.06 4.33 -3.08
C ILE A 59 7.25 5.04 -4.17
N MET A 60 7.46 6.35 -4.37
CA MET A 60 6.82 7.12 -5.43
C MET A 60 7.21 6.61 -6.82
N ALA A 61 8.49 6.36 -7.08
CA ALA A 61 8.95 5.81 -8.36
C ALA A 61 8.31 4.44 -8.66
N MET A 62 8.23 3.55 -7.66
CA MET A 62 7.55 2.27 -7.82
C MET A 62 6.02 2.42 -8.00
N ALA A 63 5.38 3.40 -7.34
CA ALA A 63 3.97 3.72 -7.55
C ALA A 63 3.70 4.32 -8.95
N VAL A 64 4.60 5.12 -9.49
CA VAL A 64 4.55 5.65 -10.87
C VAL A 64 4.66 4.51 -11.88
N LEU A 65 5.62 3.61 -11.71
CA LEU A 65 5.78 2.44 -12.58
C LEU A 65 4.58 1.49 -12.49
N ALA A 66 4.10 1.19 -11.28
CA ALA A 66 2.93 0.34 -11.07
C ALA A 66 1.63 0.97 -11.60
N GLY A 67 1.48 2.29 -11.50
CA GLY A 67 0.32 3.03 -12.04
C GLY A 67 0.31 3.07 -13.55
N ALA A 68 1.45 3.42 -14.18
CA ALA A 68 1.62 3.37 -15.62
C ALA A 68 1.39 1.95 -16.17
N LEU A 69 1.88 0.92 -15.47
CA LEU A 69 1.67 -0.48 -15.83
C LEU A 69 0.20 -0.90 -15.66
N SER A 70 -0.49 -0.53 -14.57
CA SER A 70 -1.92 -0.82 -14.39
C SER A 70 -2.74 -0.24 -15.53
N ALA A 71 -2.57 1.06 -15.80
CA ALA A 71 -3.29 1.75 -16.86
C ALA A 71 -2.97 1.17 -18.26
N LEU A 72 -1.71 0.80 -18.52
CA LEU A 72 -1.31 0.15 -19.77
C LEU A 72 -1.91 -1.26 -19.90
N LEU A 73 -1.88 -2.10 -18.86
CA LEU A 73 -2.50 -3.43 -18.87
C LEU A 73 -4.04 -3.37 -18.93
N SER A 74 -4.62 -2.24 -18.50
CA SER A 74 -6.01 -1.86 -18.75
C SER A 74 -6.26 -1.48 -20.22
N GLU A 75 -5.35 -0.79 -20.91
CA GLU A 75 -5.60 -0.15 -22.22
C GLU A 75 -5.57 -0.99 -23.53
N PHE A 76 -5.07 -2.22 -23.72
CA PHE A 76 -4.48 -3.23 -22.86
C PHE A 76 -5.44 -4.42 -22.83
N GLY A 77 -6.42 -4.42 -21.92
CA GLY A 77 -7.33 -5.55 -21.70
C GLY A 77 -6.68 -6.80 -21.09
N VAL A 78 -5.37 -6.75 -20.81
CA VAL A 78 -4.58 -7.84 -20.23
C VAL A 78 -5.10 -8.21 -18.85
N ILE A 79 -5.59 -7.22 -18.07
CA ILE A 79 -6.25 -7.49 -16.77
C ILE A 79 -7.52 -8.34 -16.94
N SER A 80 -8.25 -8.24 -18.06
CA SER A 80 -9.41 -9.13 -18.33
C SER A 80 -8.96 -10.56 -18.64
N LEU A 81 -7.89 -10.72 -19.43
CA LEU A 81 -7.28 -12.02 -19.73
C LEU A 81 -6.75 -12.70 -18.46
N VAL A 82 -5.98 -11.96 -17.65
CA VAL A 82 -5.49 -12.39 -16.33
C VAL A 82 -6.65 -12.71 -15.39
N ASN A 83 -7.70 -11.88 -15.35
CA ASN A 83 -8.90 -12.17 -14.57
C ASN A 83 -9.56 -13.48 -15.00
N LYS A 84 -9.68 -13.75 -16.30
CA LYS A 84 -10.29 -14.98 -16.84
C LYS A 84 -9.46 -16.22 -16.52
N ILE A 85 -8.14 -16.16 -16.65
CA ILE A 85 -7.21 -17.26 -16.34
C ILE A 85 -7.21 -17.56 -14.84
N PHE A 86 -6.94 -16.55 -14.00
CA PHE A 86 -6.77 -16.74 -12.55
C PHE A 86 -8.09 -16.78 -11.77
N LYS A 87 -9.25 -16.63 -12.45
CA LYS A 87 -10.61 -16.76 -11.87
C LYS A 87 -10.79 -18.07 -11.11
N GLY A 88 -10.26 -19.15 -11.66
CA GLY A 88 -10.33 -20.51 -11.10
C GLY A 88 -9.46 -20.72 -9.85
N LEU A 89 -8.46 -19.86 -9.62
CA LEU A 89 -7.55 -19.97 -8.46
C LEU A 89 -7.91 -18.97 -7.36
N MET A 90 -8.08 -17.68 -7.72
CA MET A 90 -8.27 -16.61 -6.73
C MET A 90 -9.65 -16.65 -6.03
N ARG A 91 -10.69 -17.20 -6.69
CA ARG A 91 -12.03 -17.35 -6.09
C ARG A 91 -12.12 -18.46 -5.03
N PRO A 92 -11.71 -19.72 -5.28
CA PRO A 92 -11.76 -20.76 -4.25
C PRO A 92 -10.73 -20.56 -3.13
N ILE A 93 -9.58 -19.92 -3.41
CA ILE A 93 -8.55 -19.70 -2.38
C ILE A 93 -8.82 -18.41 -1.58
N TRP A 94 -8.63 -17.22 -2.16
CA TRP A 94 -8.79 -15.93 -1.45
C TRP A 94 -10.21 -15.37 -1.42
N GLY A 95 -11.09 -15.75 -2.35
CA GLY A 95 -12.43 -15.16 -2.49
C GLY A 95 -12.44 -13.84 -3.28
N LEU A 96 -11.41 -13.62 -4.11
CA LEU A 96 -11.17 -12.41 -4.91
C LEU A 96 -11.29 -12.72 -6.43
N PRO A 97 -11.51 -11.70 -7.29
CA PRO A 97 -11.41 -11.87 -8.74
C PRO A 97 -9.97 -12.21 -9.17
N GLY A 98 -9.82 -12.85 -10.33
CA GLY A 98 -8.50 -13.22 -10.87
C GLY A 98 -7.58 -12.01 -11.10
N ALA A 99 -8.16 -10.84 -11.40
CA ALA A 99 -7.43 -9.57 -11.54
C ALA A 99 -6.50 -9.26 -10.35
N SER A 100 -6.86 -9.67 -9.12
CA SER A 100 -6.08 -9.41 -7.91
C SER A 100 -4.65 -9.97 -7.93
N ILE A 101 -4.35 -10.96 -8.77
CA ILE A 101 -2.99 -11.51 -8.92
C ILE A 101 -1.99 -10.46 -9.47
N ALA A 102 -2.43 -9.50 -10.29
CA ALA A 102 -1.54 -8.44 -10.78
C ALA A 102 -1.06 -7.53 -9.63
N GLY A 103 -1.93 -7.27 -8.65
CA GLY A 103 -1.57 -6.55 -7.43
C GLY A 103 -0.60 -7.35 -6.55
N VAL A 104 -0.82 -8.67 -6.39
CA VAL A 104 0.08 -9.57 -5.65
C VAL A 104 1.48 -9.56 -6.27
N VAL A 105 1.59 -9.71 -7.59
CA VAL A 105 2.88 -9.68 -8.29
C VAL A 105 3.55 -8.31 -8.14
N ALA A 106 2.80 -7.21 -8.24
CA ALA A 106 3.35 -5.87 -8.05
C ALA A 106 3.93 -5.66 -6.65
N THR A 107 3.27 -6.09 -5.57
CA THR A 107 3.79 -5.95 -4.20
C THR A 107 4.90 -6.94 -3.88
N TYR A 108 4.84 -8.15 -4.44
CA TYR A 108 5.87 -9.18 -4.23
C TYR A 108 7.22 -8.83 -4.86
N LEU A 109 7.20 -8.15 -6.01
CA LEU A 109 8.41 -7.65 -6.68
C LEU A 109 8.89 -6.27 -6.17
N SER A 110 8.08 -5.56 -5.39
CA SER A 110 8.33 -4.20 -4.92
C SER A 110 8.01 -4.08 -3.43
N ASP A 111 7.00 -3.29 -3.06
CA ASP A 111 6.53 -3.08 -1.69
C ASP A 111 5.01 -2.83 -1.71
N ASN A 112 4.38 -2.86 -0.54
CA ASN A 112 2.96 -2.62 -0.30
C ASN A 112 2.33 -1.44 -1.08
N PRO A 113 2.98 -0.27 -1.25
CA PRO A 113 2.42 0.82 -2.03
C PRO A 113 2.14 0.48 -3.50
N ALA A 114 2.80 -0.54 -4.07
CA ALA A 114 2.64 -0.91 -5.48
C ALA A 114 1.23 -1.42 -5.83
N ILE A 115 0.42 -1.87 -4.87
CA ILE A 115 -0.99 -2.24 -5.12
C ILE A 115 -1.94 -1.04 -5.17
N ILE A 116 -1.54 0.11 -4.63
CA ILE A 116 -2.46 1.25 -4.47
C ILE A 116 -2.84 1.88 -5.82
N PRO A 117 -1.94 2.05 -6.81
CA PRO A 117 -2.32 2.48 -8.15
C PRO A 117 -3.35 1.56 -8.82
N PHE A 118 -3.18 0.23 -8.72
CA PHE A 118 -4.19 -0.75 -9.18
C PHE A 118 -5.52 -0.56 -8.42
N ALA A 119 -5.49 -0.36 -7.10
CA ALA A 119 -6.68 -0.09 -6.30
C ALA A 119 -7.33 1.30 -6.54
N LYS A 120 -6.70 2.16 -7.34
CA LYS A 120 -7.22 3.47 -7.80
C LYS A 120 -7.71 3.44 -9.26
N ASP A 121 -7.17 2.55 -10.08
CA ASP A 121 -7.64 2.32 -11.46
C ASP A 121 -9.09 1.79 -11.46
N LYS A 122 -9.99 2.54 -12.12
CA LYS A 122 -11.41 2.15 -12.29
C LYS A 122 -11.55 0.85 -13.09
N THR A 123 -10.69 0.68 -14.09
CA THR A 123 -10.66 -0.45 -15.03
C THR A 123 -10.12 -1.72 -14.36
N PHE A 124 -9.30 -1.58 -13.33
CA PHE A 124 -8.93 -2.69 -12.44
C PHE A 124 -10.03 -2.97 -11.41
N THR A 125 -10.55 -1.94 -10.75
CA THR A 125 -11.52 -2.09 -9.66
C THR A 125 -12.92 -2.55 -10.11
N GLN A 126 -13.30 -2.39 -11.38
CA GLN A 126 -14.59 -2.90 -11.92
C GLN A 126 -14.77 -4.43 -11.77
N TYR A 127 -13.67 -5.20 -11.72
CA TYR A 127 -13.72 -6.66 -11.50
C TYR A 127 -14.01 -7.03 -10.03
N PHE A 128 -14.03 -6.05 -9.12
CA PHE A 128 -14.18 -6.23 -7.68
C PHE A 128 -15.52 -5.68 -7.20
N LYS A 129 -16.20 -6.42 -6.34
CA LYS A 129 -17.34 -5.89 -5.57
C LYS A 129 -16.85 -4.86 -4.57
N LYS A 130 -17.70 -3.90 -4.17
CA LYS A 130 -17.33 -2.82 -3.24
C LYS A 130 -16.69 -3.32 -1.92
N TYR A 131 -17.10 -4.48 -1.42
CA TYR A 131 -16.51 -5.11 -0.22
C TYR A 131 -15.15 -5.80 -0.46
N GLN A 132 -14.78 -6.09 -1.72
CA GLN A 132 -13.52 -6.74 -2.09
C GLN A 132 -12.37 -5.74 -2.31
N VAL A 133 -12.66 -4.51 -2.75
CA VAL A 133 -11.63 -3.48 -2.99
C VAL A 133 -10.77 -3.21 -1.73
N PRO A 134 -11.31 -3.06 -0.51
CA PRO A 134 -10.48 -2.88 0.68
C PRO A 134 -9.57 -4.08 1.00
N ALA A 135 -9.95 -5.30 0.58
CA ALA A 135 -9.14 -6.49 0.80
C ALA A 135 -7.87 -6.53 -0.05
N LEU A 136 -7.76 -5.68 -1.09
CA LEU A 136 -6.49 -5.45 -1.79
C LEU A 136 -5.41 -4.91 -0.87
N CYS A 137 -5.75 -4.07 0.12
CA CYS A 137 -4.77 -3.57 1.09
C CYS A 137 -4.10 -4.73 1.85
N ASN A 138 -4.91 -5.59 2.47
CA ASN A 138 -4.46 -6.75 3.23
C ASN A 138 -3.74 -7.79 2.34
N LEU A 139 -4.23 -8.00 1.11
CA LEU A 139 -3.55 -8.85 0.13
C LEU A 139 -2.17 -8.30 -0.24
N GLY A 140 -2.03 -6.99 -0.46
CA GLY A 140 -0.75 -6.34 -0.69
C GLY A 140 0.18 -6.50 0.51
N THR A 141 -0.29 -6.15 1.71
CA THR A 141 0.44 -6.29 2.99
C THR A 141 0.98 -7.69 3.22
N ALA A 142 0.27 -8.74 2.81
CA ALA A 142 0.71 -10.11 2.98
C ALA A 142 1.79 -10.58 1.98
N PHE A 143 2.07 -9.80 0.92
CA PHE A 143 3.07 -10.13 -0.11
C PHE A 143 4.14 -9.05 -0.33
N GLY A 144 4.03 -7.87 0.30
CA GLY A 144 4.97 -6.75 0.13
C GLY A 144 6.44 -7.10 0.41
N MET A 145 7.34 -6.68 -0.48
CA MET A 145 8.78 -6.99 -0.45
C MET A 145 9.12 -8.49 -0.44
N GLY A 146 8.16 -9.37 -0.72
CA GLY A 146 8.32 -10.82 -0.55
C GLY A 146 9.51 -11.39 -1.31
N LEU A 147 9.69 -11.03 -2.59
CA LEU A 147 10.87 -11.47 -3.35
C LEU A 147 12.17 -10.89 -2.76
N ILE A 148 12.19 -9.60 -2.43
CA ILE A 148 13.38 -8.86 -1.97
C ILE A 148 13.88 -9.41 -0.63
N VAL A 149 12.98 -9.63 0.33
CA VAL A 149 13.31 -10.26 1.61
C VAL A 149 13.77 -11.70 1.43
N THR A 150 13.14 -12.44 0.51
CA THR A 150 13.51 -13.84 0.22
C THR A 150 14.91 -13.95 -0.40
N THR A 151 15.22 -13.14 -1.41
CA THR A 151 16.56 -13.15 -2.04
C THR A 151 17.63 -12.61 -1.10
N PHE A 152 17.32 -11.59 -0.29
CA PHE A 152 18.21 -11.10 0.76
C PHE A 152 18.54 -12.19 1.78
N MET A 153 17.53 -12.87 2.34
CA MET A 153 17.76 -14.00 3.28
C MET A 153 18.60 -15.12 2.64
N ILE A 154 18.27 -15.53 1.41
CA ILE A 154 19.04 -16.56 0.67
C ILE A 154 20.50 -16.13 0.45
N ALA A 155 20.77 -14.84 0.21
CA ALA A 155 22.12 -14.32 0.01
C ALA A 155 22.98 -14.34 1.29
N GLN A 156 22.36 -14.27 2.47
CA GLN A 156 23.09 -14.35 3.76
C GLN A 156 23.64 -15.75 4.06
N GLY A 157 23.17 -16.79 3.39
CA GLY A 157 23.73 -18.15 3.49
C GLY A 157 22.72 -19.28 3.31
N LYS A 158 23.23 -20.49 3.08
CA LYS A 158 22.42 -21.70 2.83
C LYS A 158 21.44 -22.03 3.96
N GLU A 159 21.79 -21.69 5.20
CA GLU A 159 20.97 -21.94 6.40
C GLU A 159 19.68 -21.11 6.40
N TYR A 160 19.69 -19.92 5.80
CA TYR A 160 18.53 -19.02 5.72
C TYR A 160 17.56 -19.35 4.58
N VAL A 161 17.93 -20.25 3.65
CA VAL A 161 17.10 -20.66 2.52
C VAL A 161 15.81 -21.34 2.99
N LEU A 162 15.91 -22.25 3.96
CA LEU A 162 14.76 -22.97 4.49
C LEU A 162 13.80 -22.04 5.28
N PRO A 163 14.27 -21.19 6.22
CA PRO A 163 13.46 -20.13 6.81
C PRO A 163 12.78 -19.20 5.78
N ALA A 164 13.47 -18.80 4.72
CA ALA A 164 12.89 -17.94 3.69
C ALA A 164 11.75 -18.63 2.92
N ILE A 165 11.90 -19.91 2.58
CA ILE A 165 10.82 -20.71 1.94
C ILE A 165 9.63 -20.89 2.91
N ILE A 166 9.89 -21.21 4.18
CA ILE A 166 8.84 -21.33 5.21
C ILE A 166 8.10 -19.98 5.38
N GLY A 167 8.82 -18.86 5.36
CA GLY A 167 8.24 -17.51 5.42
C GLY A 167 7.26 -17.24 4.27
N ASN A 168 7.61 -17.63 3.04
CA ASN A 168 6.70 -17.50 1.89
C ASN A 168 5.46 -18.41 2.00
N VAL A 169 5.62 -19.64 2.45
CA VAL A 169 4.48 -20.55 2.67
C VAL A 169 3.57 -20.03 3.78
N ALA A 170 4.14 -19.50 4.86
CA ALA A 170 3.40 -18.85 5.94
C ALA A 170 2.69 -17.57 5.48
N ALA A 171 3.32 -16.76 4.63
CA ALA A 171 2.71 -15.59 4.01
C ALA A 171 1.51 -15.96 3.12
N ILE A 172 1.65 -17.01 2.29
CA ILE A 172 0.53 -17.54 1.49
C ILE A 172 -0.62 -17.98 2.41
N ILE A 173 -0.38 -18.86 3.38
CA ILE A 173 -1.43 -19.38 4.28
C ILE A 173 -2.07 -18.26 5.12
N GLY A 174 -1.25 -17.36 5.67
CA GLY A 174 -1.69 -16.19 6.43
C GLY A 174 -2.52 -15.22 5.59
N SER A 175 -2.13 -14.97 4.34
CA SER A 175 -2.90 -14.12 3.41
C SER A 175 -4.30 -14.69 3.14
N ILE A 176 -4.42 -16.02 3.00
CA ILE A 176 -5.70 -16.70 2.76
C ILE A 176 -6.64 -16.47 3.95
N ILE A 177 -6.16 -16.77 5.17
CA ILE A 177 -6.94 -16.61 6.40
C ILE A 177 -7.31 -15.13 6.62
N SER A 178 -6.32 -14.23 6.55
CA SER A 178 -6.50 -12.79 6.78
C SER A 178 -7.48 -12.15 5.78
N VAL A 179 -7.32 -12.43 4.48
CA VAL A 179 -8.23 -11.90 3.44
C VAL A 179 -9.64 -12.48 3.60
N ARG A 180 -9.80 -13.76 3.91
CA ARG A 180 -11.12 -14.38 4.16
C ARG A 180 -11.84 -13.77 5.35
N ILE A 181 -11.13 -13.49 6.44
CA ILE A 181 -11.67 -12.80 7.62
C ILE A 181 -12.06 -11.37 7.24
N MET A 182 -11.18 -10.62 6.57
CA MET A 182 -11.46 -9.24 6.16
C MET A 182 -12.67 -9.15 5.23
N LEU A 183 -12.78 -10.03 4.23
CA LEU A 183 -13.94 -10.11 3.33
C LEU A 183 -15.26 -10.45 4.06
N THR A 184 -15.19 -11.05 5.24
CA THR A 184 -16.37 -11.33 6.07
C THR A 184 -16.82 -10.06 6.81
N PHE A 185 -15.88 -9.30 7.38
CA PHE A 185 -16.17 -8.00 7.99
C PHE A 185 -16.59 -6.93 6.98
N THR A 186 -15.96 -6.85 5.80
CA THR A 186 -16.34 -5.86 4.79
C THR A 186 -17.71 -6.15 4.18
N LYS A 187 -18.09 -7.43 3.97
CA LYS A 187 -19.48 -7.78 3.58
C LYS A 187 -20.50 -7.24 4.57
N LYS A 188 -20.24 -7.39 5.87
CA LYS A 188 -21.11 -6.85 6.94
C LYS A 188 -21.14 -5.32 6.92
N TYR A 189 -19.99 -4.66 6.81
CA TYR A 189 -19.89 -3.19 6.77
C TYR A 189 -20.61 -2.57 5.58
N TYR A 190 -20.50 -3.16 4.38
CA TYR A 190 -21.18 -2.68 3.17
C TYR A 190 -22.62 -3.21 3.02
N ASN A 191 -23.17 -3.90 4.03
CA ASN A 191 -24.50 -4.52 3.99
C ASN A 191 -24.74 -5.35 2.71
N TYR A 192 -23.77 -6.19 2.35
CA TYR A 192 -23.81 -7.00 1.14
C TYR A 192 -24.86 -8.12 1.24
N ASP A 193 -25.95 -7.96 0.49
CA ASP A 193 -26.98 -8.99 0.28
C ASP A 193 -26.76 -9.71 -1.07
N PRO A 194 -26.51 -11.04 -1.09
CA PRO A 194 -26.42 -11.83 -2.31
C PRO A 194 -27.63 -11.72 -3.25
N LYS A 195 -28.84 -11.43 -2.75
CA LYS A 195 -30.05 -11.32 -3.59
C LYS A 195 -30.08 -10.02 -4.41
N ASN A 196 -29.51 -8.95 -3.85
CA ASN A 196 -29.35 -7.65 -4.50
C ASN A 196 -28.10 -7.56 -5.41
N ASP A 197 -27.28 -8.62 -5.44
CA ASP A 197 -26.06 -8.73 -6.25
C ASP A 197 -26.32 -9.39 -7.63
N THR A 198 -27.55 -9.81 -7.91
CA THR A 198 -27.95 -10.53 -9.14
C THR A 198 -27.71 -9.74 -10.44
N GLU A 199 -27.73 -8.40 -10.40
CA GLU A 199 -27.88 -7.57 -11.60
C GLU A 199 -26.89 -6.39 -11.77
N LYS A 200 -26.01 -6.12 -10.79
CA LYS A 200 -25.10 -4.96 -10.85
C LYS A 200 -23.75 -5.22 -11.51
N GLN A 201 -23.79 -5.90 -12.65
CA GLN A 201 -22.77 -5.79 -13.70
C GLN A 201 -23.39 -5.67 -15.10
N ILE A 202 -24.55 -5.02 -15.24
CA ILE A 202 -25.14 -4.67 -16.54
C ILE A 202 -25.05 -3.14 -16.75
N ASN A 203 -24.54 -2.73 -17.92
CA ASN A 203 -24.65 -1.36 -18.42
C ASN A 203 -26.03 -1.16 -19.08
N ASP A 204 -26.49 0.07 -19.33
CA ASP A 204 -27.84 0.44 -19.84
C ASP A 204 -28.25 -0.20 -21.19
N LYS A 205 -27.37 -1.01 -21.79
CA LYS A 205 -27.59 -1.80 -23.02
C LYS A 205 -27.64 -3.32 -22.77
N GLY A 206 -27.84 -3.78 -21.53
CA GLY A 206 -28.07 -5.20 -21.20
C GLY A 206 -26.84 -6.10 -21.16
N ALA A 207 -25.63 -5.56 -21.35
CA ALA A 207 -24.39 -6.32 -21.51
C ALA A 207 -23.49 -6.30 -20.27
N LYS A 208 -22.68 -7.36 -20.07
CA LYS A 208 -21.89 -7.54 -18.83
C LYS A 208 -20.68 -6.60 -18.75
N LEU A 209 -20.44 -6.03 -17.58
CA LEU A 209 -19.23 -5.25 -17.29
C LEU A 209 -17.93 -6.07 -17.22
N GLU A 210 -17.99 -7.42 -17.27
CA GLU A 210 -16.79 -8.23 -17.57
C GLU A 210 -16.44 -8.29 -19.08
N GLU A 211 -17.36 -7.90 -19.97
CA GLU A 211 -17.24 -8.05 -21.43
C GLU A 211 -16.93 -6.73 -22.15
N PHE A 212 -17.33 -5.59 -21.60
CA PHE A 212 -17.15 -4.27 -22.20
C PHE A 212 -16.07 -3.47 -21.47
N ARG A 213 -15.17 -2.86 -22.24
CA ARG A 213 -14.08 -2.04 -21.73
C ARG A 213 -14.12 -0.66 -22.36
N GLU A 214 -14.03 0.38 -21.54
CA GLU A 214 -13.84 1.73 -22.06
C GLU A 214 -12.43 1.85 -22.67
N ILE A 215 -12.38 2.46 -23.85
CA ILE A 215 -11.20 2.63 -24.69
C ILE A 215 -11.02 4.13 -24.88
N ARG A 216 -9.79 4.62 -24.71
CA ARG A 216 -9.45 6.02 -24.99
C ARG A 216 -9.62 6.31 -26.49
N ASP A 217 -10.08 7.50 -26.82
CA ASP A 217 -10.13 7.96 -28.21
C ASP A 217 -8.72 8.11 -28.81
N GLY A 218 -8.63 8.07 -30.14
CA GLY A 218 -7.37 8.23 -30.88
C GLY A 218 -6.68 6.92 -31.28
N ASN A 219 -5.50 7.05 -31.89
CA ASN A 219 -4.74 5.92 -32.42
C ASN A 219 -4.04 5.13 -31.29
N VAL A 220 -3.71 3.86 -31.53
CA VAL A 220 -3.12 2.92 -30.54
C VAL A 220 -1.89 3.52 -29.84
N PHE A 221 -1.04 4.27 -30.56
CA PHE A 221 0.12 4.94 -29.97
C PHE A 221 -0.27 6.08 -28.99
N GLN A 222 -1.25 6.92 -29.35
CA GLN A 222 -1.74 8.00 -28.47
C GLN A 222 -2.34 7.40 -27.20
N ARG A 223 -3.26 6.45 -27.36
CA ARG A 223 -3.90 5.71 -26.26
C ARG A 223 -2.87 5.06 -25.31
N THR A 224 -1.79 4.50 -25.87
CA THR A 224 -0.67 3.92 -25.11
C THR A 224 0.05 4.97 -24.26
N LEU A 225 0.42 6.10 -24.86
CA LEU A 225 1.07 7.21 -24.14
C LEU A 225 0.13 7.80 -23.08
N ASP A 226 -1.13 8.07 -23.41
CA ASP A 226 -2.11 8.67 -22.51
C ASP A 226 -2.37 7.77 -21.28
N ALA A 227 -2.47 6.45 -21.48
CA ALA A 227 -2.59 5.50 -20.39
C ALA A 227 -1.34 5.47 -19.49
N ILE A 228 -0.14 5.44 -20.08
CA ILE A 228 1.12 5.49 -19.32
C ILE A 228 1.26 6.80 -18.54
N LEU A 229 0.91 7.94 -19.14
CA LEU A 229 1.01 9.26 -18.53
C LEU A 229 -0.02 9.46 -17.41
N GLU A 230 -1.27 9.06 -17.60
CA GLU A 230 -2.30 9.17 -16.57
C GLU A 230 -2.06 8.17 -15.42
N GLY A 231 -1.69 6.93 -15.74
CA GLY A 231 -1.28 5.94 -14.74
C GLY A 231 -0.06 6.39 -13.93
N GLY A 232 0.94 6.96 -14.61
CA GLY A 232 2.11 7.56 -13.96
C GLY A 232 1.74 8.74 -13.06
N LYS A 233 0.87 9.65 -13.53
CA LYS A 233 0.35 10.78 -12.73
C LYS A 233 -0.37 10.31 -11.47
N LEU A 234 -1.22 9.29 -11.55
CA LEU A 234 -1.86 8.67 -10.39
C LEU A 234 -0.83 8.09 -9.41
N GLY A 235 0.29 7.55 -9.91
CA GLY A 235 1.42 7.12 -9.08
C GLY A 235 2.13 8.27 -8.35
N VAL A 236 2.34 9.41 -9.00
CA VAL A 236 2.90 10.63 -8.37
C VAL A 236 1.95 11.14 -7.28
N GLU A 237 0.66 11.28 -7.59
CA GLU A 237 -0.37 11.71 -6.63
C GLU A 237 -0.41 10.77 -5.40
N MET A 238 -0.29 9.46 -5.62
CA MET A 238 -0.20 8.49 -4.53
C MET A 238 1.10 8.63 -3.71
N GLY A 239 2.26 8.83 -4.34
CA GLY A 239 3.52 9.06 -3.63
C GLY A 239 3.48 10.33 -2.77
N MET A 240 2.91 11.42 -3.31
CA MET A 240 2.72 12.68 -2.57
C MET A 240 1.80 12.51 -1.36
N ALA A 241 0.75 11.68 -1.47
CA ALA A 241 -0.15 11.37 -0.37
C ALA A 241 0.50 10.52 0.75
N ILE A 242 1.60 9.82 0.46
CA ILE A 242 2.34 8.97 1.42
C ILE A 242 3.32 9.79 2.27
N ILE A 243 3.87 10.90 1.75
CA ILE A 243 4.87 11.75 2.43
C ILE A 243 4.47 12.07 3.89
N PRO A 244 3.28 12.61 4.21
CA PRO A 244 2.99 13.05 5.58
C PRO A 244 2.93 11.88 6.57
N GLY A 245 2.45 10.72 6.14
CA GLY A 245 2.37 9.52 6.96
C GLY A 245 3.76 8.99 7.32
N VAL A 246 4.62 8.81 6.32
CA VAL A 246 5.99 8.30 6.53
C VAL A 246 6.81 9.30 7.35
N LEU A 247 6.81 10.59 7.00
CA LEU A 247 7.68 11.56 7.67
C LEU A 247 7.28 11.82 9.13
N VAL A 248 6.00 11.78 9.48
CA VAL A 248 5.57 11.97 10.87
C VAL A 248 5.69 10.66 11.67
N VAL A 249 5.13 9.56 11.16
CA VAL A 249 5.03 8.31 11.93
C VAL A 249 6.37 7.58 12.00
N CYS A 250 7.08 7.41 10.89
CA CYS A 250 8.34 6.65 10.89
C CYS A 250 9.47 7.41 11.60
N THR A 251 9.49 8.75 11.54
CA THR A 251 10.44 9.55 12.33
C THR A 251 10.16 9.43 13.83
N LEU A 252 8.89 9.49 14.25
CA LEU A 252 8.51 9.29 15.66
C LEU A 252 8.88 7.88 16.15
N VAL A 253 8.58 6.85 15.36
CA VAL A 253 8.92 5.46 15.70
C VAL A 253 10.43 5.28 15.79
N MET A 254 11.22 5.74 14.81
CA MET A 254 12.69 5.61 14.87
C MET A 254 13.30 6.40 16.04
N LEU A 255 12.79 7.59 16.35
CA LEU A 255 13.24 8.37 17.51
C LEU A 255 13.00 7.64 18.83
N LEU A 256 11.88 6.93 18.96
CA LEU A 256 11.53 6.13 20.15
C LEU A 256 12.25 4.77 20.19
N THR A 257 12.50 4.13 19.05
CA THR A 257 13.16 2.82 18.95
C THR A 257 14.68 2.90 19.10
N PHE A 258 15.33 3.89 18.48
CA PHE A 258 16.80 3.98 18.42
C PHE A 258 17.39 5.10 19.28
N GLY A 259 16.59 6.09 19.69
CA GLY A 259 17.01 7.15 20.61
C GLY A 259 18.26 7.92 20.15
N PRO A 260 19.18 8.30 21.07
CA PRO A 260 20.41 9.02 20.72
C PRO A 260 21.41 8.16 19.91
N SER A 261 21.23 6.84 19.88
CA SER A 261 22.12 5.93 19.14
C SER A 261 21.96 6.04 17.62
N TYR A 262 20.90 6.69 17.13
CA TYR A 262 20.72 6.98 15.71
C TYR A 262 21.77 7.99 15.21
N ARG A 263 22.93 7.48 14.78
CA ARG A 263 23.87 8.24 13.95
C ARG A 263 23.19 8.46 12.59
N PRO A 264 23.06 9.71 12.09
CA PRO A 264 22.52 9.95 10.75
C PRO A 264 23.50 9.41 9.70
N CYS A 265 23.25 8.19 9.24
CA CYS A 265 24.16 7.46 8.36
C CYS A 265 24.01 7.97 6.91
N TYR A 266 24.61 9.13 6.63
CA TYR A 266 24.85 9.54 5.24
C TYR A 266 25.64 8.42 4.52
N ARG A 267 25.13 8.00 3.36
CA ARG A 267 25.63 6.92 2.48
C ARG A 267 25.24 5.50 2.91
N SER A 268 24.21 4.97 2.22
CA SER A 268 24.09 3.64 1.58
C SER A 268 24.44 2.32 2.32
N SER A 269 25.02 2.31 3.52
CA SER A 269 25.55 1.10 4.15
C SER A 269 24.70 0.54 5.32
N CYS A 270 23.74 1.32 5.84
CA CYS A 270 23.14 0.99 7.15
C CYS A 270 22.30 -0.29 7.16
N PHE A 271 21.57 -0.59 6.07
CA PHE A 271 20.82 -1.85 5.92
C PHE A 271 21.72 -3.10 5.95
N THR A 272 22.99 -2.94 5.58
CA THR A 272 23.98 -4.03 5.60
C THR A 272 24.72 -4.12 6.95
N GLN A 273 24.79 -3.02 7.71
CA GLN A 273 25.80 -2.88 8.77
C GLN A 273 25.25 -3.03 10.20
N GLU A 274 23.96 -2.80 10.46
CA GLU A 274 23.38 -3.20 11.77
C GLU A 274 23.30 -4.73 11.94
N LEU A 275 23.25 -5.50 10.84
CA LEU A 275 23.30 -6.96 10.89
C LEU A 275 24.69 -7.51 11.30
N HIS A 276 25.76 -6.70 11.15
CA HIS A 276 27.13 -7.08 11.46
C HIS A 276 27.59 -6.74 12.90
N MET A 277 26.68 -6.32 13.78
CA MET A 277 26.98 -6.01 15.18
C MET A 277 26.13 -6.77 16.21
N LYS A 278 25.43 -7.82 15.78
CA LYS A 278 24.73 -8.80 16.65
C LYS A 278 24.87 -10.25 16.16
N VAL A 279 26.11 -10.62 15.80
CA VAL A 279 26.62 -11.99 15.76
C VAL A 279 27.96 -11.98 16.50
#